data_AF-A0A5C3KK09-F1
#
_entry.id   AF-A0A5C3KK09-F1
#
_cell.length_a   1.000
_cell.length_b   1.000
_cell.length_c   1.000
_cell.angle_alpha   90.00
_cell.angle_beta   90.00
_cell.angle_gamma   90.00
#
_symmetry.space_group_name_H-M   'P 1'
#
loop_
_entity.id
_entity.type
_entity.pdbx_description
1 polymer ?
#
loop_
_entity_poly.entity_id
_entity_poly.type
_entity_poly.pdbx_seq_one_letter_code
_entity_poly.pdbx_strand_id
1 'polypeptide(L)' 'FKQAIRCIVNVQHNCATSQCTISKTRITRQEREGVEHRADEVNHANTDKWLLNTCQMRSSR' A
#
# COMPACT_ATOMS: atom_id res chain seq x y z
N PHE A 1 15.35 -28.89 -13.09
CA PHE A 1 15.03 -27.78 -12.16
C PHE A 1 13.74 -27.08 -12.62
N LYS A 2 12.58 -27.42 -12.06
CA LYS A 2 11.31 -26.73 -12.36
C LYS A 2 11.23 -25.46 -11.52
N GLN A 3 11.32 -24.29 -12.14
CA GLN A 3 11.00 -23.03 -11.47
C GLN A 3 9.49 -22.98 -11.25
N ALA A 4 9.06 -22.94 -9.99
CA ALA A 4 7.67 -22.69 -9.64
C ALA A 4 7.31 -21.27 -10.08
N ILE A 5 6.29 -21.12 -10.92
CA ILE A 5 5.77 -19.81 -11.32
C ILE A 5 5.28 -19.09 -10.06
N ARG A 6 6.02 -18.07 -9.61
CA ARG A 6 5.55 -17.13 -8.59
C ARG A 6 4.70 -16.07 -9.28
N CYS A 7 3.39 -16.29 -9.34
CA CYS A 7 2.46 -15.23 -9.76
C CYS A 7 2.44 -14.16 -8.67
N ILE A 8 3.02 -12.99 -8.95
CA ILE A 8 2.94 -11.84 -8.05
C ILE A 8 1.56 -11.22 -8.25
N VAL A 9 0.63 -11.54 -7.36
CA VAL A 9 -0.70 -10.93 -7.34
C VAL A 9 -0.65 -9.60 -6.61
N ASN A 10 -1.25 -8.56 -7.20
CA ASN A 10 -1.35 -7.25 -6.56
C ASN A 10 -2.51 -7.29 -5.56
N VAL A 11 -2.17 -7.47 -4.29
CA VAL A 11 -3.13 -7.47 -3.18
C VAL A 11 -2.99 -6.16 -2.41
N GLN A 12 -4.12 -5.51 -2.15
CA GLN A 12 -4.20 -4.25 -1.44
C GLN A 12 -5.11 -4.37 -0.22
N HIS A 13 -4.83 -3.60 0.83
CA HIS A 13 -5.66 -3.61 2.03
C HIS A 13 -7.01 -2.92 1.77
N ASN A 14 -8.11 -3.52 2.26
CA ASN A 14 -9.44 -2.95 2.12
C ASN A 14 -9.69 -1.82 3.14
N CYS A 15 -9.01 -0.70 2.96
CA CYS A 15 -9.04 0.43 3.91
C CYS A 15 -10.46 0.96 4.14
N ALA A 16 -11.32 0.90 3.12
CA ALA A 16 -12.70 1.38 3.18
C ALA A 16 -13.56 0.64 4.20
N THR A 17 -13.27 -0.64 4.48
CA THR A 17 -14.06 -1.48 5.40
C THR A 17 -13.30 -1.89 6.66
N SER A 18 -12.02 -1.54 6.74
CA SER A 18 -11.12 -1.91 7.84
C SER A 18 -10.93 -0.82 8.88
N GLN A 19 -11.67 0.30 8.82
CA GLN A 19 -11.56 1.42 9.77
C GLN A 19 -10.12 1.95 9.91
N CYS A 20 -9.35 1.94 8.82
CA CYS A 20 -8.03 2.55 8.77
C CYS A 20 -8.12 4.04 9.06
N THR A 21 -7.18 4.58 9.83
CA THR A 21 -7.15 6.01 10.18
C THR A 21 -6.16 6.74 9.30
N ILE A 22 -6.36 8.04 9.09
CA ILE A 22 -5.39 8.90 8.42
C ILE A 22 -4.70 9.71 9.50
N SER A 23 -3.37 9.68 9.55
CA SER A 23 -2.60 10.50 10.48
C SER A 23 -1.45 11.21 9.79
N LYS A 24 -1.04 12.35 10.35
CA LYS A 24 0.12 13.12 9.86
C LYS A 24 1.42 12.52 10.38
N THR A 25 1.78 11.32 9.94
CA THR A 25 3.00 10.61 10.37
C THR A 25 4.13 10.70 9.35
N ARG A 26 3.81 10.93 8.07
CA ARG A 26 4.81 10.91 7.01
C ARG A 26 5.55 12.24 6.92
N ILE A 27 6.86 12.23 7.17
CA ILE A 27 7.72 13.41 6.99
C ILE A 27 7.81 13.73 5.49
N THR A 28 7.44 14.95 5.11
CA THR A 28 7.57 15.42 3.73
C THR A 28 8.98 15.94 3.51
N ARG A 29 9.64 15.49 2.43
CA ARG A 29 10.92 16.06 1.97
C ARG A 29 10.65 16.99 0.80
N GLN A 30 11.11 18.22 0.90
CA GLN A 30 11.10 19.19 -0.21
C GLN A 30 12.57 19.58 -0.45
N GLU A 31 13.00 19.54 -1.72
CA GLU A 31 14.35 19.99 -2.12
C GLU A 31 15.52 19.32 -1.36
N ARG A 32 15.33 18.06 -0.93
CA ARG A 32 16.29 17.24 -0.16
C ARG A 32 16.49 17.64 1.29
N GLU A 33 15.80 18.67 1.77
CA GLU A 33 15.73 19.00 3.19
C GLU A 33 14.49 18.35 3.82
N GLY A 34 14.64 17.88 5.06
CA GLY A 34 13.52 17.36 5.83
C GLY A 34 12.66 18.53 6.28
N VAL A 35 11.41 18.60 5.84
CA VAL A 35 10.48 19.65 6.25
C VAL A 35 9.71 19.17 7.47
N GLU A 36 9.42 20.07 8.41
CA GLU A 36 8.59 19.78 9.59
C GLU A 36 7.11 19.49 9.23
N HIS A 37 6.74 19.68 7.96
CA HIS A 37 5.41 19.39 7.44
C HIS A 37 5.20 17.89 7.27
N ARG A 38 4.37 17.34 8.15
CA ARG A 38 3.91 15.95 8.07
C ARG A 38 2.70 15.84 7.15
N ALA A 39 2.80 14.97 6.16
CA ALA A 39 1.72 14.63 5.25
C ALA A 39 0.82 13.55 5.84
N ASP A 40 -0.42 13.53 5.33
CA ASP A 40 -1.40 12.50 5.65
C ASP A 40 -0.92 11.12 5.16
N GLU A 41 -1.03 10.14 6.03
CA GLU A 41 -0.66 8.74 5.80
C GLU A 41 -1.73 7.82 6.38
N VAL A 42 -2.05 6.75 5.65
CA VAL A 42 -3.03 5.76 6.10
C VAL A 42 -2.36 4.81 7.09
N ASN A 43 -2.88 4.74 8.31
CA ASN A 43 -2.57 3.71 9.28
C ASN A 43 -3.55 2.56 9.13
N HIS A 44 -3.03 1.41 8.71
CA HIS A 44 -3.83 0.21 8.56
C HIS A 44 -4.21 -0.36 9.92
N ALA A 45 -5.51 -0.59 10.13
CA ALA A 45 -5.95 -1.43 11.23
C ALA A 45 -5.54 -2.88 10.97
N ASN A 46 -5.13 -3.59 12.02
CA ASN A 46 -4.69 -4.98 11.95
C ASN A 46 -5.87 -5.92 11.63
N THR A 47 -6.21 -6.03 10.36
CA THR A 47 -7.34 -6.79 9.83
C THR A 47 -6.93 -7.51 8.55
N ASP A 48 -7.35 -8.76 8.41
CA ASP A 48 -7.04 -9.59 7.22
C ASP A 48 -7.98 -9.31 6.04
N LYS A 49 -8.44 -8.07 5.89
CA LYS A 49 -9.31 -7.68 4.77
C LYS A 49 -8.48 -7.18 3.61
N TRP A 50 -8.39 -8.02 2.58
CA TRP A 50 -7.58 -7.77 1.40
C TRP A 50 -8.42 -7.78 0.13
N LEU A 51 -8.04 -6.97 -0.85
CA LEU A 51 -8.63 -6.89 -2.18
C LEU A 51 -7.58 -7.25 -3.22
N LEU A 52 -7.94 -8.11 -4.17
CA LEU A 52 -7.13 -8.36 -5.35
C LEU A 52 -7.34 -7.22 -6.35
N ASN A 53 -6.30 -6.42 -6.59
CA ASN A 53 -6.35 -5.33 -7.54
C ASN A 53 -6.17 -5.85 -8.97
N THR A 54 -7.27 -6.31 -9.56
CA THR A 54 -7.31 -6.87 -10.91
C THR A 54 -6.98 -5.83 -11.99
N CYS A 55 -7.34 -4.56 -11.76
CA CYS A 55 -7.05 -3.45 -12.67
C CYS A 55 -5.54 -3.20 -12.85
N GLN A 56 -4.74 -3.53 -11.83
CA GLN A 56 -3.28 -3.39 -11.87
C GLN A 56 -2.55 -4.73 -12.08
N MET A 57 -3.28 -5.81 -12.36
CA MET A 57 -2.66 -7.05 -12.82
C MET A 57 -2.24 -6.86 -14.28
N ARG A 58 -1.00 -6.42 -14.50
CA ARG A 58 -0.40 -6.49 -15.84
C ARG A 58 -0.36 -7.96 -16.23
N SER A 59 -0.81 -8.28 -17.45
CA SER A 59 -0.65 -9.64 -17.98
C SER A 59 0.82 -10.02 -17.88
N SER A 60 1.15 -11.06 -17.13
CA SER A 60 2.47 -11.68 -17.17
C SER A 60 2.59 -12.39 -18.52
N ARG A 61 3.10 -11.68 -19.53
CA ARG A 61 3.60 -12.31 -20.76
C ARG A 61 5.09 -12.56 -20.60
#